data_AF-A0AAV1NSK8-F1
#
_entry.id   AF-A0AAV1NSK8-F1
#
_cell.length_a   1.000
_cell.length_b   1.000
_cell.length_c   1.000
_cell.angle_alpha   90.00
_cell.angle_beta   90.00
_cell.angle_gamma   90.00
#
_symmetry.space_group_name_H-M   'P 1'
#
loop_
_entity.id
_entity.type
_entity.pdbx_description
1 polymer ?
#
loop_
_entity_poly.entity_id
_entity_poly.type
_entity_poly.pdbx_seq_one_letter_code
_entity_poly.pdbx_strand_id
1 'polypeptide(L)'
;MLLFLCAQVHPQCYTPLPRGPGHVAPSCCTAVSNATIHKPVNACYEQKEITFEGCRIHAYILASENKTWCVDPRAWWLPQRLRKLEKRKICCHVY
;
A
#
# COMPACT_ATOMS: atom_id res chain seq x y z
N MET A 1 -22.79 -27.70 4.42
CA MET A 1 -21.44 -27.35 3.91
C MET A 1 -21.58 -26.11 3.05
N LEU A 2 -20.99 -24.98 3.46
CA LEU A 2 -20.07 -24.16 2.66
C LEU A 2 -19.63 -22.96 3.52
N LEU A 3 -18.42 -23.05 4.06
CA LEU A 3 -17.74 -21.96 4.78
C LEU A 3 -17.24 -20.95 3.75
N PHE A 4 -18.02 -19.92 3.44
CA PHE A 4 -17.50 -18.75 2.76
C PHE A 4 -16.69 -17.91 3.76
N LEU A 5 -15.43 -18.29 3.95
CA LEU A 5 -14.41 -17.43 4.53
C LEU A 5 -14.11 -16.33 3.50
N CYS A 6 -14.99 -15.34 3.40
CA CYS A 6 -14.57 -14.05 2.85
C CYS A 6 -13.46 -13.55 3.76
N ALA A 7 -12.21 -13.69 3.33
CA ALA A 7 -11.10 -13.00 3.94
C ALA A 7 -11.39 -11.51 3.81
N GLN A 8 -12.07 -10.95 4.81
CA GLN A 8 -12.34 -9.53 4.89
C GLN A 8 -10.97 -8.86 4.96
N VAL A 9 -10.56 -8.28 3.83
CA VAL A 9 -9.45 -7.34 3.77
C VAL A 9 -9.83 -6.23 4.74
N HIS A 10 -9.37 -6.36 6.00
CA HIS A 10 -9.63 -5.37 7.04
C HIS A 10 -9.14 -4.03 6.48
N PRO A 11 -9.98 -3.00 6.44
CA PRO A 11 -9.54 -1.69 5.98
C PRO A 11 -8.36 -1.27 6.86
N GLN A 12 -7.20 -1.03 6.23
CA GLN A 12 -6.10 -0.29 6.84
C GLN A 12 -6.69 1.02 7.38
N CYS A 13 -6.27 1.45 8.58
CA CYS A 13 -6.97 2.48 9.34
C CYS A 13 -7.36 3.68 8.47
N TYR A 14 -8.60 4.16 8.63
CA TYR A 14 -9.06 5.40 8.01
C TYR A 14 -8.35 6.59 8.66
N THR A 15 -7.17 6.95 8.17
CA THR A 15 -6.56 8.26 8.45
C THR A 15 -6.71 9.16 7.22
N PRO A 16 -7.30 10.36 7.36
CA PRO A 16 -7.24 11.38 6.32
C PRO A 16 -5.78 11.62 5.94
N LEU A 17 -5.50 11.78 4.64
CA LEU A 17 -4.16 12.08 4.13
C LEU A 17 -3.58 13.28 4.90
N PRO A 18 -2.40 13.18 5.53
CA PRO A 18 -1.79 14.33 6.18
C PRO A 18 -1.49 15.38 5.10
N ARG A 19 -2.22 16.50 5.12
CA ARG A 19 -2.03 17.66 4.23
C ARG A 19 -0.82 18.49 4.68
N GLY A 20 0.32 17.84 4.86
CA GLY A 20 1.59 18.48 5.23
C GLY A 20 2.51 18.62 4.00
N PRO A 21 3.31 19.71 3.89
CA PRO A 21 4.18 19.99 2.75
C PRO A 21 5.38 19.02 2.59
N GLY A 22 5.45 17.94 3.37
CA GLY A 22 6.54 16.97 3.36
C GLY A 22 6.21 15.61 2.71
N HIS A 23 4.97 15.39 2.25
CA HIS A 23 4.59 14.12 1.64
C HIS A 23 4.79 14.18 0.13
N VAL A 24 5.88 13.58 -0.35
CA VAL A 24 6.08 13.31 -1.77
C VAL A 24 4.96 12.37 -2.22
N ALA A 25 4.02 12.89 -3.01
CA ALA A 25 3.03 12.08 -3.69
C ALA A 25 3.78 11.09 -4.61
N PRO A 26 3.63 9.77 -4.42
CA PRO A 26 4.40 8.83 -5.20
C PRO A 26 3.97 8.86 -6.67
N SER A 27 4.94 8.67 -7.57
CA SER A 27 4.65 8.44 -8.98
C SER A 27 3.82 7.16 -9.16
N CYS A 28 2.95 7.16 -10.16
CA CYS A 28 2.16 6.00 -10.59
C CYS A 28 3.00 4.72 -10.75
N CYS A 29 2.49 3.60 -10.25
CA CYS A 29 3.05 2.28 -10.53
C CYS A 29 2.59 1.76 -11.88
N THR A 30 3.53 1.58 -12.81
CA THR A 30 3.32 0.94 -14.13
C THR A 30 3.70 -0.54 -14.14
N ALA A 31 4.32 -1.03 -13.07
CA ALA A 31 4.59 -2.44 -12.81
C ALA A 31 4.62 -2.69 -11.30
N VAL A 32 4.42 -3.95 -10.90
CA VAL A 32 4.48 -4.39 -9.50
C VAL A 32 5.52 -5.47 -9.30
N SER A 33 6.07 -5.54 -8.08
CA SER A 33 7.03 -6.57 -7.67
C SER A 33 6.50 -7.38 -6.48
N ASN A 34 6.78 -8.67 -6.49
CA ASN A 34 6.51 -9.57 -5.36
C ASN A 34 7.74 -9.69 -4.42
N ALA A 35 8.85 -9.03 -4.74
CA ALA A 35 10.09 -9.11 -3.95
C ALA A 35 9.89 -8.54 -2.54
N THR A 36 10.35 -9.26 -1.52
CA THR A 36 10.24 -8.84 -0.11
C THR A 36 11.01 -7.55 0.16
N ILE A 37 10.35 -6.58 0.80
CA ILE A 37 10.96 -5.30 1.18
C ILE A 37 11.37 -5.32 2.66
N HIS A 38 12.68 -5.40 2.90
CA HIS A 38 13.26 -5.38 4.25
C HIS A 38 13.60 -3.96 4.77
N LYS A 39 13.44 -2.94 3.93
CA LYS A 39 13.81 -1.55 4.24
C LYS A 39 12.78 -0.88 5.18
N PRO A 40 13.17 0.14 5.95
CA PRO A 40 12.22 0.95 6.70
C PRO A 40 11.27 1.67 5.74
N VAL A 41 10.01 1.75 6.14
CA VAL A 41 8.92 2.42 5.40
C VAL A 41 8.35 3.48 6.33
N ASN A 42 8.16 4.69 5.83
CA ASN A 42 7.60 5.84 6.55
C ASN A 42 6.22 6.27 6.02
N ALA A 43 5.86 5.86 4.80
CA ALA A 43 4.53 6.09 4.22
C ALA A 43 4.07 4.89 3.40
N CYS A 44 2.76 4.73 3.29
CA CYS A 44 2.13 3.70 2.48
C CYS A 44 0.98 4.29 1.67
N TYR A 45 0.79 3.80 0.45
CA TYR A 45 -0.35 4.15 -0.40
C TYR A 45 -0.91 2.90 -1.08
N GLU A 46 -2.18 2.92 -1.41
CA GLU A 46 -2.83 1.92 -2.26
C GLU A 46 -3.30 2.59 -3.55
N GLN A 47 -2.72 2.19 -4.67
CA GLN A 47 -3.16 2.60 -6.00
C GLN A 47 -4.19 1.59 -6.50
N LYS A 48 -5.46 1.98 -6.65
CA LYS A 48 -6.49 1.12 -7.26
C LYS A 48 -6.52 1.29 -8.78
N GLU A 49 -6.93 0.25 -9.49
CA GLU A 49 -6.92 0.20 -10.98
C GLU A 49 -7.78 1.28 -11.65
N ILE A 50 -8.77 1.83 -10.93
CA ILE A 50 -9.79 2.72 -11.48
C ILE A 50 -9.58 4.19 -11.12
N THR A 51 -8.57 4.54 -10.32
CA THR A 51 -8.50 5.86 -9.68
C THR A 51 -7.91 6.95 -10.57
N PHE A 52 -7.03 6.60 -11.52
CA PHE A 52 -6.35 7.58 -12.38
C PHE A 52 -6.18 7.07 -13.82
N GLU A 53 -6.47 7.93 -14.81
CA GLU A 53 -6.15 7.67 -16.21
C GLU A 53 -4.65 7.44 -16.37
N GLY A 54 -4.26 6.24 -16.82
CA GLY A 54 -2.86 5.82 -16.96
C GLY A 54 -2.32 4.94 -15.83
N CYS A 55 -3.01 4.86 -14.69
CA CYS A 55 -2.61 4.05 -13.52
C CYS A 55 -3.53 2.87 -13.30
N ARG A 56 -3.50 1.91 -14.24
CA ARG A 56 -4.46 0.81 -14.31
C ARG A 56 -4.05 -0.46 -13.54
N ILE A 57 -2.99 -0.40 -12.74
CA ILE A 57 -2.49 -1.55 -11.99
C ILE A 57 -2.79 -1.37 -10.51
N HIS A 58 -3.40 -2.39 -9.89
CA HIS A 58 -3.55 -2.43 -8.44
C HIS A 58 -2.17 -2.63 -7.80
N ALA A 59 -1.74 -1.68 -6.97
CA ALA A 59 -0.43 -1.71 -6.34
C ALA A 59 -0.47 -1.13 -4.93
N TYR A 60 0.36 -1.68 -4.05
CA TYR A 60 0.71 -1.03 -2.80
C TYR A 60 2.04 -0.29 -2.98
N ILE A 61 2.06 1.00 -2.67
CA ILE A 61 3.25 1.83 -2.75
C ILE A 61 3.81 1.98 -1.35
N LEU A 62 4.92 1.29 -1.08
CA LEU A 62 5.68 1.49 0.15
C LEU A 62 6.71 2.57 -0.12
N ALA A 63 6.79 3.58 0.74
CA ALA A 63 7.76 4.66 0.61
C ALA A 63 8.68 4.74 1.83
N SER A 64 9.94 5.05 1.56
CA SER A 64 10.90 5.61 2.50
C SER A 64 11.23 7.05 2.08
N GLU A 65 12.07 7.74 2.84
CA GLU A 65 12.50 9.12 2.54
C GLU A 65 13.05 9.29 1.12
N ASN A 66 13.74 8.28 0.59
CA ASN A 66 14.48 8.38 -0.67
C ASN A 66 14.04 7.39 -1.74
N LYS A 67 13.07 6.52 -1.45
CA LYS A 67 12.71 5.43 -2.38
C LYS A 67 11.27 4.98 -2.21
N THR A 68 10.64 4.69 -3.34
CA THR A 68 9.33 4.04 -3.41
C THR A 68 9.48 2.62 -3.98
N TRP A 69 8.56 1.74 -3.57
CA TRP A 69 8.46 0.37 -4.07
C TRP A 69 6.99 0.08 -4.41
N CYS A 70 6.76 -0.30 -5.67
CA CYS A 70 5.48 -0.82 -6.15
C CYS A 70 5.38 -2.32 -5.83
N VAL A 71 4.48 -2.68 -4.92
CA VAL A 71 4.30 -4.04 -4.43
C VAL A 71 3.04 -4.65 -5.00
N ASP A 72 3.15 -5.90 -5.47
CA ASP A 72 2.01 -6.68 -5.96
C ASP A 72 1.06 -6.98 -4.77
N PRO A 73 -0.23 -6.65 -4.86
CA PRO A 73 -1.22 -6.96 -3.83
C PRO A 73 -1.28 -8.45 -3.45
N ARG A 74 -0.85 -9.34 -4.34
CA ARG A 74 -0.82 -10.81 -4.15
C ARG A 74 0.45 -11.29 -3.45
N ALA A 75 1.36 -10.40 -3.07
CA ALA A 75 2.57 -10.77 -2.35
C ALA A 75 2.24 -11.38 -0.98
N TRP A 76 2.66 -12.62 -0.76
CA TRP A 76 2.28 -13.40 0.44
C TRP A 76 2.69 -12.72 1.76
N TRP A 77 3.78 -11.95 1.74
CA TRP A 77 4.33 -11.24 2.90
C TRP A 77 3.64 -9.90 3.18
N LEU A 78 2.92 -9.35 2.19
CA LEU A 78 2.36 -8.01 2.26
C LEU A 78 1.34 -7.86 3.40
N PRO A 79 0.36 -8.75 3.62
CA PRO A 79 -0.60 -8.59 4.71
C PRO A 79 0.06 -8.50 6.09
N GLN A 80 1.08 -9.32 6.34
CA GLN A 80 1.84 -9.27 7.60
C GLN A 80 2.64 -7.96 7.71
N ARG A 81 3.20 -7.47 6.61
CA ARG A 81 3.92 -6.20 6.57
C ARG A 81 2.98 -5.02 6.87
N LEU A 82 1.80 -4.98 6.24
CA LEU A 82 0.80 -3.93 6.45
C LEU A 82 0.36 -3.86 7.92
N ARG A 83 0.09 -5.01 8.56
CA ARG A 83 -0.19 -5.07 10.00
C ARG A 83 0.94 -4.52 10.87
N LYS A 84 2.20 -4.74 10.49
CA LYS A 84 3.36 -4.18 11.21
C LYS A 84 3.46 -2.65 11.04
N LEU A 85 3.12 -2.13 9.87
CA LEU A 85 3.09 -0.68 9.61
C LEU A 85 1.95 -0.02 10.39
N GLU A 86 0.78 -0.64 10.42
CA GLU A 86 -0.38 -0.18 11.16
C GLU A 86 -0.11 -0.06 12.66
N LYS A 87 0.56 -1.06 13.27
CA LYS A 87 1.03 -1.00 14.67
C LYS A 87 1.97 0.18 14.94
N ARG A 88 2.66 0.68 13.91
CA ARG A 88 3.53 1.86 13.96
C ARG A 88 2.81 3.15 13.54
N LYS A 89 1.48 3.11 13.39
CA LYS A 89 0.64 4.24 12.95
C LYS A 89 0.94 4.73 11.52
N ILE A 90 1.47 3.83 10.67
CA ILE A 90 1.67 4.08 9.24
C ILE A 90 0.57 3.33 8.49
N CYS A 91 -0.38 4.07 7.91
CA CYS A 91 -1.53 3.49 7.21
C CYS A 91 -1.40 3.74 5.71
N CYS A 92 -1.94 2.82 4.91
CA CYS A 92 -1.97 2.99 3.46
C CYS A 92 -3.12 3.91 3.07
N HIS A 93 -2.80 5.03 2.44
CA HIS A 93 -3.81 5.94 1.90
C HIS A 93 -4.15 5.55 0.47
N VAL A 94 -5.45 5.54 0.12
CA VAL A 94 -5.84 5.35 -1.27
C VAL A 94 -5.33 6.56 -2.06
N TYR A 95 -4.47 6.28 -3.05
CA TYR A 95 -3.93 7.22 -4.00
C TYR A 95 -4.68 7.04 -5.31
#